data_AF-R6AX76-F1
#
_entry.id   AF-R6AX76-F1
#
_cell.length_a   1.000
_cell.length_b   1.000
_cell.length_c   1.000
_cell.angle_alpha   90.00
_cell.angle_beta   90.00
_cell.angle_gamma   90.00
#
_symmetry.space_group_name_H-M   'P 1'
#
loop_
_entity.id
_entity.type
_entity.pdbx_description
1 polymer ?
#
loop_
_entity_poly.entity_id
_entity_poly.type
_entity_poly.pdbx_seq_one_letter_code
_entity_poly.pdbx_strand_id
1 'polypeptide(L)'
;MADSSATDAQIALLQAALDAFNNNYPDPSRVTTALAEASSVYNSASSKGLIGDKLAQYPTAVAEKLANVITKYQSFNSVKLADINAAVNEINAAVAEFKASIKLPEAGKFYTLRSAAKKFENKAGNDSKGVTYRAIIYSESNNATTEVTGSFTPVRFYRMDGSSAINDSASFADADFTKLQDTISVADDARLVWKAEASANGQITFRNLATGMYLTGANGKIYQSVEATPINVEGIAPETFRFNAGKDENGVTLYMNAKAAFNTIVTWNDTADVNSNFFIEEVAKDKIATQAFYIPNVKEGQFYAGTFAVDIDPTDGFITPYKVIGVNGDKLVLGEFDGIVEAGTPFIYNVEMIIATKAAPSSIGFTQVVAANDLTEGNYTYETKNVNGLQGVLTEAVKIPAGKAYINNSGAVAVAPEAGADIAANGAYFNGDASTTADEGDATLELGKMVGNALTGIDATKVIVLPAKVDVYSIDGKLLRQGVKSSNAAKNLPAGVYVIGGQKVLVK
;
A
#
# COMPACT_ATOMS: atom_id res chain seq x y z
N MET A 1 -30.85 28.44 -23.73
CA MET A 1 -29.55 28.31 -24.39
C MET A 1 -28.72 27.41 -23.51
N ALA A 2 -28.54 26.14 -23.92
CA ALA A 2 -27.67 25.23 -23.18
C ALA A 2 -26.24 25.74 -23.34
N ASP A 3 -25.55 25.92 -22.22
CA ASP A 3 -24.16 26.34 -22.15
C ASP A 3 -23.30 25.17 -22.67
N SER A 4 -23.06 25.13 -23.98
CA SER A 4 -22.26 24.09 -24.61
C SER A 4 -20.79 24.47 -24.52
N SER A 5 -20.12 24.03 -23.45
CA SER A 5 -18.66 24.09 -23.37
C SER A 5 -18.02 23.28 -24.50
N ALA A 6 -16.87 23.74 -24.99
CA ALA A 6 -16.10 23.01 -25.99
C ALA A 6 -15.69 21.65 -25.43
N THR A 7 -15.83 20.59 -26.23
CA THR A 7 -15.39 19.24 -25.87
C THR A 7 -13.86 19.12 -25.90
N ASP A 8 -13.28 18.18 -25.16
CA ASP A 8 -11.83 17.93 -25.15
C ASP A 8 -11.27 17.63 -26.57
N ALA A 9 -12.06 16.93 -27.38
CA ALA A 9 -11.71 16.66 -28.78
C ALA A 9 -11.64 17.95 -29.62
N GLN A 10 -12.54 18.91 -29.39
CA GLN A 10 -12.51 20.21 -30.06
C GLN A 10 -11.35 21.08 -29.56
N ILE A 11 -11.03 21.04 -28.27
CA ILE A 11 -9.87 21.74 -27.69
C ILE A 11 -8.56 21.18 -28.28
N ALA A 12 -8.42 19.85 -28.35
CA ALA A 12 -7.25 19.20 -28.94
C ALA A 12 -7.09 19.53 -30.43
N LEU A 13 -8.18 19.51 -31.21
CA LEU A 13 -8.15 19.90 -32.62
C LEU A 13 -7.76 21.38 -32.81
N LEU A 14 -8.28 22.27 -31.97
CA LEU A 14 -7.92 23.69 -32.00
C LEU A 14 -6.44 23.90 -31.62
N GLN A 15 -5.96 23.19 -30.59
CA GLN A 15 -4.54 23.24 -30.19
C GLN A 15 -3.64 22.76 -31.32
N ALA A 16 -3.98 21.63 -31.97
CA ALA A 16 -3.22 21.13 -33.11
C ALA A 16 -3.22 22.11 -34.31
N ALA A 17 -4.35 22.77 -34.58
CA ALA A 17 -4.43 23.79 -35.63
C ALA A 17 -3.62 25.04 -35.29
N LEU A 18 -3.64 25.47 -34.03
CA LEU A 18 -2.84 26.58 -33.53
C LEU A 18 -1.33 26.26 -33.60
N ASP A 19 -0.94 25.06 -33.20
CA ASP A 19 0.45 24.58 -33.29
C ASP A 19 0.90 24.50 -34.75
N ALA A 20 0.06 24.00 -35.65
CA ALA A 20 0.32 23.98 -37.08
C ALA A 20 0.47 25.39 -37.67
N PHE A 21 -0.38 26.33 -37.26
CA PHE A 21 -0.25 27.74 -37.68
C PHE A 21 1.05 28.36 -37.17
N ASN A 22 1.34 28.21 -35.87
CA ASN A 22 2.56 28.75 -35.24
C ASN A 22 3.83 28.15 -35.85
N ASN A 23 3.81 26.86 -36.21
CA ASN A 23 4.91 26.19 -36.89
C ASN A 23 5.12 26.62 -38.34
N ASN A 24 4.12 27.28 -38.95
CA ASN A 24 4.19 27.85 -40.29
C ASN A 24 4.33 29.38 -40.31
N TYR A 25 4.26 30.03 -39.14
CA TYR A 25 4.47 31.46 -38.99
C TYR A 25 5.97 31.74 -38.71
N PRO A 26 6.66 32.52 -39.57
CA PRO A 26 8.08 32.81 -39.41
C PRO A 26 8.31 33.87 -38.32
N ASP A 27 8.14 33.47 -37.07
CA ASP A 27 8.39 34.31 -35.89
C ASP A 27 9.68 33.92 -35.16
N PRO A 28 10.76 34.72 -35.30
CA PRO A 28 12.01 34.49 -34.58
C PRO A 28 11.88 34.51 -33.05
N SER A 29 10.83 35.13 -32.49
CA SER A 29 10.61 35.19 -31.04
C SER A 29 10.43 33.81 -30.40
N ARG A 30 10.04 32.81 -31.20
CA ARG A 30 9.98 31.39 -30.81
C ARG A 30 11.35 30.86 -30.38
N VAL A 31 12.42 31.24 -31.07
CA VAL A 31 13.79 30.86 -30.70
C VAL A 31 14.20 31.54 -29.40
N THR A 32 13.89 32.83 -29.25
CA THR A 32 14.14 33.59 -28.00
C THR A 32 13.43 32.95 -26.81
N THR A 33 12.19 32.51 -27.00
CA THR A 33 11.39 31.85 -25.96
C THR A 33 11.99 30.50 -25.56
N ALA A 34 12.34 29.65 -26.53
CA ALA A 34 13.00 28.37 -26.28
C ALA A 34 14.37 28.54 -25.59
N LEU A 35 15.16 29.55 -25.99
CA LEU A 35 16.43 29.90 -25.36
C LEU A 35 16.26 30.35 -23.91
N ALA A 36 15.22 31.13 -23.61
CA ALA A 36 14.93 31.58 -22.25
C ALA A 36 14.60 30.38 -21.35
N GLU A 37 13.79 29.43 -21.83
CA GLU A 37 13.51 28.19 -21.10
C GLU A 37 14.79 27.36 -20.90
N ALA A 38 15.55 27.11 -21.97
CA ALA A 38 16.79 26.34 -21.91
C ALA A 38 17.80 26.94 -20.93
N SER A 39 17.98 28.27 -20.98
CA SER A 39 18.85 29.00 -20.06
C SER A 39 18.36 28.91 -18.62
N SER A 40 17.05 29.02 -18.39
CA SER A 40 16.46 28.87 -17.06
C SER A 40 16.71 27.49 -16.46
N VAL A 41 16.51 26.44 -17.27
CA VAL A 41 16.77 25.04 -16.88
C VAL A 41 18.24 24.85 -16.54
N TYR A 42 19.15 25.26 -17.42
CA TYR A 42 20.60 25.14 -17.21
C TYR A 42 21.07 25.91 -15.97
N ASN A 43 20.67 27.17 -15.83
CA ASN A 43 21.05 28.02 -14.69
C ASN A 43 20.49 27.49 -13.37
N SER A 44 19.28 26.94 -13.38
CA SER A 44 18.68 26.32 -12.19
C SER A 44 19.46 25.07 -11.76
N ALA A 45 19.88 24.24 -12.71
CA ALA A 45 20.71 23.07 -12.42
C ALA A 45 22.10 23.48 -11.90
N SER A 46 22.74 24.43 -12.58
CA SER A 46 24.08 24.92 -12.20
C SER A 46 24.08 25.57 -10.81
N SER A 47 23.16 26.48 -10.53
CA SER A 47 23.10 27.20 -9.24
C SER A 47 22.78 26.31 -8.04
N LYS A 48 22.11 25.18 -8.26
CA LYS A 48 21.80 24.17 -7.23
C LYS A 48 22.84 23.06 -7.11
N GLY A 49 23.94 23.14 -7.87
CA GLY A 49 24.96 22.09 -7.89
C GLY A 49 24.44 20.75 -8.43
N LEU A 50 23.48 20.78 -9.35
CA LEU A 50 22.87 19.58 -9.94
C LEU A 50 23.61 19.08 -11.18
N ILE A 51 24.82 19.56 -11.47
CA ILE A 51 25.66 19.06 -12.56
C ILE A 51 26.80 18.24 -11.94
N GLY A 52 26.92 16.97 -12.30
CA GLY A 52 27.91 16.06 -11.75
C GLY A 52 27.53 14.59 -11.88
N ASP A 53 28.20 13.75 -11.09
CA ASP A 53 28.13 12.28 -11.21
C ASP A 53 27.38 11.59 -10.06
N LYS A 54 26.79 12.34 -9.13
CA LYS A 54 25.98 11.76 -8.04
C LYS A 54 24.53 11.55 -8.46
N LEU A 55 23.80 10.74 -7.70
CA LEU A 55 22.34 10.64 -7.84
C LEU A 55 21.69 12.03 -7.79
N ALA A 56 20.56 12.18 -8.48
CA ALA A 56 19.80 13.43 -8.63
C ALA A 56 20.51 14.55 -9.42
N GLN A 57 21.75 14.33 -9.89
CA GLN A 57 22.46 15.27 -10.75
C GLN A 57 22.33 14.90 -12.24
N TYR A 58 22.57 15.87 -13.11
CA TYR A 58 22.69 15.71 -14.54
C TYR A 58 24.17 15.53 -14.91
N PRO A 59 24.52 14.54 -15.77
CA PRO A 59 25.89 14.31 -16.19
C PRO A 59 26.51 15.56 -16.83
N THR A 60 27.76 15.87 -16.46
CA THR A 60 28.51 17.04 -16.97
C THR A 60 28.51 17.11 -18.50
N ALA A 61 28.74 15.97 -19.17
CA ALA A 61 28.74 15.91 -20.64
C ALA A 61 27.40 16.30 -21.28
N VAL A 62 26.26 15.99 -20.64
CA VAL A 62 24.94 16.37 -21.16
C VAL A 62 24.64 17.84 -20.84
N ALA A 63 25.08 18.33 -19.67
CA ALA A 63 25.01 19.75 -19.34
C ALA A 63 25.81 20.62 -20.34
N GLU A 64 27.01 20.19 -20.72
CA GLU A 64 27.84 20.86 -21.72
C GLU A 64 27.19 20.87 -23.11
N LYS A 65 26.53 19.78 -23.52
CA LYS A 65 25.72 19.77 -24.76
C LYS A 65 24.64 20.86 -24.74
N LEU A 66 23.87 20.95 -23.65
CA LEU A 66 22.84 21.98 -23.50
C LEU A 66 23.44 23.38 -23.52
N ALA A 67 24.55 23.61 -22.80
CA ALA A 67 25.26 24.89 -22.80
C ALA A 67 25.73 25.28 -24.21
N ASN A 68 26.30 24.34 -24.98
CA ASN A 68 26.73 24.58 -26.35
C ASN A 68 25.57 24.95 -27.27
N VAL A 69 24.41 24.30 -27.14
CA VAL A 69 23.19 24.64 -27.90
C VAL A 69 22.68 26.04 -27.53
N ILE A 70 22.67 26.39 -26.23
CA ILE A 70 22.33 27.74 -25.78
C ILE A 70 23.27 28.77 -26.44
N THR A 71 24.58 28.58 -26.34
CA THR A 71 25.58 29.48 -26.94
C THR A 71 25.43 29.61 -28.45
N LYS A 72 25.20 28.50 -29.16
CA LYS A 72 25.01 28.47 -30.61
C LYS A 72 23.90 29.42 -31.09
N TYR A 73 22.80 29.50 -30.35
CA TYR A 73 21.61 30.25 -30.75
C TYR A 73 21.46 31.63 -30.09
N GLN A 74 22.36 32.04 -29.19
CA GLN A 74 22.31 33.35 -28.51
C GLN A 74 22.23 34.56 -29.46
N SER A 75 22.85 34.46 -30.64
CA SER A 75 22.85 35.53 -31.67
C SER A 75 22.00 35.17 -32.89
N PHE A 76 21.00 34.29 -32.73
CA PHE A 76 20.11 33.89 -33.82
C PHE A 76 19.35 35.12 -34.37
N ASN A 77 19.42 35.32 -35.69
CA ASN A 77 18.82 36.48 -36.36
C ASN A 77 18.10 36.12 -37.68
N SER A 78 17.94 34.84 -38.00
CA SER A 78 17.25 34.43 -39.23
C SER A 78 15.74 34.62 -39.10
N VAL A 79 15.13 35.07 -40.18
CA VAL A 79 13.66 35.19 -40.34
C VAL A 79 13.08 34.07 -41.21
N LYS A 80 13.91 33.11 -41.65
CA LYS A 80 13.44 31.99 -42.46
C LYS A 80 12.76 30.96 -41.56
N LEU A 81 11.55 30.56 -41.94
CA LEU A 81 10.76 29.57 -41.21
C LEU A 81 11.53 28.27 -40.94
N ALA A 82 12.26 27.76 -41.94
CA ALA A 82 13.05 26.54 -41.81
C ALA A 82 14.15 26.68 -40.75
N ASP A 83 14.86 27.81 -40.72
CA ASP A 83 15.91 28.07 -39.74
C ASP A 83 15.34 28.21 -38.32
N ILE A 84 14.19 28.88 -38.18
CA ILE A 84 13.47 29.04 -36.91
C ILE A 84 13.04 27.68 -36.38
N ASN A 85 12.37 26.86 -37.20
CA ASN A 85 11.91 25.54 -36.80
C ASN A 85 13.07 24.61 -36.43
N ALA A 86 14.17 24.65 -37.21
CA ALA A 86 15.37 23.87 -36.89
C ALA A 86 15.98 24.28 -35.55
N ALA A 87 16.09 25.59 -35.28
CA ALA A 87 16.62 26.10 -34.02
C ALA A 87 15.75 25.71 -32.82
N VAL A 88 14.43 25.91 -32.91
CA VAL A 88 13.48 25.53 -31.84
C VAL A 88 13.56 24.03 -31.55
N ASN A 89 13.58 23.20 -32.59
CA ASN A 89 13.67 21.74 -32.42
C ASN A 89 14.98 21.32 -31.76
N GLU A 90 16.12 21.88 -32.16
CA GLU A 90 17.42 21.56 -31.58
C GLU A 90 17.50 21.99 -30.10
N ILE A 91 17.00 23.19 -29.76
CA ILE A 91 16.95 23.68 -28.39
C ILE A 91 16.06 22.77 -27.52
N ASN A 92 14.84 22.48 -27.99
CA ASN A 92 13.89 21.66 -27.24
C ASN A 92 14.39 20.22 -27.06
N ALA A 93 15.04 19.65 -28.09
CA ALA A 93 15.65 18.34 -28.01
C ALA A 93 16.79 18.30 -26.98
N ALA A 94 17.66 19.32 -26.96
CA ALA A 94 18.74 19.42 -25.96
C ALA A 94 18.20 19.58 -24.53
N VAL A 95 17.12 20.34 -24.33
CA VAL A 95 16.44 20.47 -23.03
C VAL A 95 15.82 19.13 -22.60
N ALA A 96 15.18 18.41 -23.53
CA ALA A 96 14.59 17.11 -23.24
C ALA A 96 15.66 16.06 -22.90
N GLU A 97 16.76 15.99 -23.66
CA GLU A 97 17.91 15.13 -23.38
C GLU A 97 18.49 15.45 -22.00
N PHE A 98 18.67 16.73 -21.69
CA PHE A 98 19.15 17.17 -20.38
C PHE A 98 18.22 16.71 -19.24
N LYS A 99 16.92 17.03 -19.30
CA LYS A 99 15.95 16.63 -18.27
C LYS A 99 15.88 15.10 -18.10
N ALA A 100 15.94 14.34 -19.18
CA ALA A 100 15.91 12.87 -19.15
C ALA A 100 17.20 12.24 -18.59
N SER A 101 18.32 12.96 -18.66
CA SER A 101 19.65 12.45 -18.27
C SER A 101 19.93 12.44 -16.77
N ILE A 102 19.00 12.90 -15.93
CA ILE A 102 19.16 12.87 -14.48
C ILE A 102 19.62 11.48 -14.02
N LYS A 103 20.63 11.45 -13.14
CA LYS A 103 21.19 10.21 -12.63
C LYS A 103 20.24 9.60 -11.61
N LEU A 104 19.66 8.47 -11.99
CA LEU A 104 18.68 7.72 -11.22
C LEU A 104 19.35 6.54 -10.50
N PRO A 105 18.67 5.93 -9.52
CA PRO A 105 18.99 4.60 -9.02
C PRO A 105 19.19 3.59 -10.16
N GLU A 106 20.04 2.60 -9.93
CA GLU A 106 20.30 1.55 -10.91
C GLU A 106 19.17 0.52 -10.87
N ALA A 107 18.63 0.16 -12.03
CA ALA A 107 17.62 -0.88 -12.13
C ALA A 107 18.17 -2.23 -11.65
N GLY A 108 17.34 -3.00 -10.96
CA GLY A 108 17.68 -4.30 -10.38
C GLY A 108 18.26 -4.22 -8.95
N LYS A 109 18.60 -3.03 -8.45
CA LYS A 109 19.17 -2.85 -7.10
C LYS A 109 18.13 -2.49 -6.03
N PHE A 110 18.57 -2.56 -4.78
CA PHE A 110 17.75 -2.36 -3.58
C PHE A 110 18.08 -1.03 -2.91
N TYR A 111 17.04 -0.34 -2.46
CA TYR A 111 17.13 1.00 -1.93
C TYR A 111 16.26 1.16 -0.68
N THR A 112 16.69 2.04 0.22
CA THR A 112 15.79 2.66 1.18
C THR A 112 15.40 4.04 0.67
N LEU A 113 14.17 4.43 0.97
CA LEU A 113 13.69 5.78 0.77
C LEU A 113 13.69 6.46 2.13
N ARG A 114 14.27 7.66 2.22
CA ARG A 114 14.35 8.39 3.48
C ARG A 114 13.98 9.85 3.31
N SER A 115 13.34 10.46 4.30
CA SER A 115 13.10 11.89 4.27
C SER A 115 14.41 12.67 4.45
N ALA A 116 14.64 13.68 3.60
CA ALA A 116 15.74 14.62 3.71
C ALA A 116 15.37 15.88 4.51
N ALA A 117 14.17 15.92 5.07
CA ALA A 117 13.60 17.12 5.67
C ALA A 117 14.20 17.43 7.04
N LYS A 118 14.96 18.53 7.11
CA LYS A 118 15.42 19.13 8.37
C LYS A 118 14.42 20.17 8.82
N LYS A 119 13.25 19.69 9.25
CA LYS A 119 12.15 20.51 9.77
C LYS A 119 11.60 19.86 11.02
N PHE A 120 11.55 20.61 12.11
CA PHE A 120 10.95 20.15 13.34
C PHE A 120 9.45 20.43 13.30
N GLU A 121 8.64 19.40 13.54
CA GLU A 121 7.20 19.56 13.66
C GLU A 121 6.75 19.28 15.09
N ASN A 122 6.05 20.26 15.65
CA ASN A 122 5.42 20.19 16.96
C ASN A 122 4.04 20.83 16.85
N LYS A 123 3.10 20.10 16.24
CA LYS A 123 1.72 20.56 16.12
C LYS A 123 0.97 20.18 17.40
N ALA A 124 0.44 21.18 18.10
CA ALA A 124 -0.37 20.97 19.30
C ALA A 124 -1.55 20.01 19.02
N GLY A 125 -1.80 19.07 19.92
CA GLY A 125 -2.88 18.08 19.82
C GLY A 125 -2.48 16.73 19.19
N ASN A 126 -1.18 16.47 19.02
CA ASN A 126 -0.68 15.18 18.55
C ASN A 126 0.59 14.78 19.31
N ASP A 127 0.73 13.49 19.64
CA ASP A 127 1.86 12.96 20.42
C ASP A 127 3.16 12.86 19.58
N SER A 128 3.06 13.03 18.26
CA SER A 128 4.18 13.02 17.33
C SER A 128 4.96 14.35 17.34
N LYS A 129 6.11 14.37 18.01
CA LYS A 129 7.07 15.50 18.03
C LYS A 129 8.41 15.08 17.45
N GLY A 130 9.04 15.94 16.66
CA GLY A 130 10.41 15.73 16.19
C GLY A 130 10.64 16.07 14.73
N VAL A 131 11.89 15.93 14.30
CA VAL A 131 12.28 16.01 12.88
C VAL A 131 11.91 14.73 12.14
N THR A 132 11.68 14.84 10.83
CA THR A 132 11.52 13.69 9.93
C THR A 132 12.83 13.33 9.22
N TYR A 133 13.92 14.08 9.43
CA TYR A 133 15.22 13.80 8.83
C TYR A 133 15.64 12.34 9.03
N ARG A 134 15.99 11.68 7.93
CA ARG A 134 16.40 10.27 7.83
C ARG A 134 15.31 9.25 8.16
N ALA A 135 14.08 9.67 8.46
CA ALA A 135 12.95 8.77 8.64
C ALA A 135 12.80 7.85 7.43
N ILE A 136 12.65 6.55 7.67
CA ILE A 136 12.65 5.52 6.63
C ILE A 136 11.23 5.21 6.16
N ILE A 137 11.02 5.25 4.84
CA ILE A 137 9.70 5.08 4.23
C ILE A 137 9.46 3.60 3.95
N TYR A 138 8.27 3.10 4.27
CA TYR A 138 7.92 1.69 4.16
C TYR A 138 6.48 1.49 3.67
N SER A 139 6.24 0.29 3.15
CA SER A 139 4.91 -0.23 2.80
C SER A 139 4.28 -0.85 4.06
N GLU A 140 3.21 -0.25 4.59
CA GLU A 140 2.59 -0.74 5.83
C GLU A 140 1.87 -2.08 5.64
N SER A 141 1.28 -2.26 4.45
CA SER A 141 0.41 -3.38 4.09
C SER A 141 0.28 -3.48 2.57
N ASN A 142 -0.45 -4.48 2.08
CA ASN A 142 -0.87 -4.63 0.69
C ASN A 142 -2.00 -3.69 0.26
N ASN A 143 -2.42 -2.75 1.11
CA ASN A 143 -3.52 -1.83 0.79
C ASN A 143 -3.18 -0.96 -0.44
N ALA A 144 -3.97 -1.12 -1.50
CA ALA A 144 -3.89 -0.45 -2.79
C ALA A 144 -4.83 0.76 -2.90
N THR A 145 -5.42 1.20 -1.79
CA THR A 145 -6.33 2.34 -1.78
C THR A 145 -5.71 3.60 -2.37
N THR A 146 -6.49 4.30 -3.19
CA THR A 146 -6.16 5.64 -3.69
C THR A 146 -6.67 6.75 -2.76
N GLU A 147 -7.34 6.39 -1.66
CA GLU A 147 -7.81 7.33 -0.64
C GLU A 147 -6.68 7.65 0.33
N VAL A 148 -5.93 8.70 0.01
CA VAL A 148 -4.82 9.21 0.83
C VAL A 148 -5.31 10.42 1.61
N THR A 149 -5.26 10.33 2.94
CA THR A 149 -5.64 11.43 3.83
C THR A 149 -4.48 11.83 4.73
N GLY A 150 -4.66 12.90 5.50
CA GLY A 150 -3.64 13.33 6.46
C GLY A 150 -3.28 12.27 7.51
N SER A 151 -4.19 11.37 7.87
CA SER A 151 -4.03 10.38 8.94
C SER A 151 -4.01 8.93 8.46
N PHE A 152 -4.29 8.69 7.19
CA PHE A 152 -4.41 7.35 6.63
C PHE A 152 -3.79 7.29 5.23
N THR A 153 -2.81 6.41 5.08
CA THR A 153 -2.12 6.10 3.82
C THR A 153 -1.40 4.77 4.00
N PRO A 154 -1.29 3.96 2.93
CA PRO A 154 -0.58 2.69 3.01
C PRO A 154 0.96 2.84 2.93
N VAL A 155 1.45 4.03 2.57
CA VAL A 155 2.88 4.38 2.58
C VAL A 155 3.18 5.25 3.78
N ARG A 156 4.02 4.76 4.67
CA ARG A 156 4.31 5.41 5.96
C ARG A 156 5.80 5.56 6.16
N PHE A 157 6.18 6.14 7.30
CA PHE A 157 7.57 6.15 7.71
C PHE A 157 7.77 5.86 9.19
N TYR A 158 8.92 5.30 9.53
CA TYR A 158 9.39 5.28 10.90
C TYR A 158 10.35 6.45 11.10
N ARG A 159 10.12 7.22 12.17
CA ARG A 159 11.11 8.21 12.61
C ARG A 159 12.36 7.50 13.12
N MET A 160 13.46 8.23 13.05
CA MET A 160 14.68 7.87 13.75
C MET A 160 14.49 7.99 15.26
N ASP A 161 15.14 7.13 16.05
CA ASP A 161 15.24 7.30 17.49
C ASP A 161 15.99 8.60 17.79
N GLY A 162 15.58 9.30 18.84
CA GLY A 162 16.11 10.62 19.20
C GLY A 162 15.58 11.79 18.36
N SER A 163 14.70 11.57 17.37
CA SER A 163 14.18 12.65 16.51
C SER A 163 13.46 13.79 17.26
N SER A 164 12.84 13.48 18.40
CA SER A 164 12.13 14.43 19.25
C SER A 164 13.07 15.34 20.05
N ALA A 165 14.31 14.90 20.27
CA ALA A 165 15.35 15.66 20.97
C ALA A 165 16.06 16.67 20.06
N ILE A 166 15.93 16.54 18.74
CA ILE A 166 16.42 17.51 17.77
C ILE A 166 15.42 18.67 17.69
N ASN A 167 15.44 19.56 18.68
CA ASN A 167 14.63 20.76 18.72
C ASN A 167 15.50 22.03 18.55
N ASP A 168 15.08 22.87 17.60
CA ASP A 168 15.45 24.27 17.36
C ASP A 168 16.90 24.64 16.92
N SER A 169 17.03 25.01 15.63
CA SER A 169 17.39 26.39 15.26
C SER A 169 16.78 26.69 13.88
N ALA A 170 16.55 27.96 13.54
CA ALA A 170 16.04 28.38 12.23
C ALA A 170 16.85 27.89 11.01
N SER A 171 18.06 27.33 11.23
CA SER A 171 18.91 26.72 10.21
C SER A 171 19.23 25.24 10.42
N PHE A 172 18.95 24.66 11.60
CA PHE A 172 19.46 23.34 12.03
C PHE A 172 20.98 23.17 11.85
N ALA A 173 21.75 24.26 11.73
CA ALA A 173 23.17 24.22 11.38
C ALA A 173 24.01 23.49 12.45
N ASP A 174 23.66 23.67 13.72
CA ASP A 174 24.34 23.08 14.88
C ASP A 174 23.64 21.80 15.38
N ALA A 175 22.59 21.34 14.70
CA ALA A 175 21.88 20.13 15.10
C ALA A 175 22.73 18.89 14.81
N ASP A 176 22.97 18.10 15.85
CA ASP A 176 23.75 16.87 15.76
C ASP A 176 22.88 15.69 15.30
N PHE A 177 22.74 15.56 13.98
CA PHE A 177 22.01 14.45 13.37
C PHE A 177 22.73 13.10 13.46
N THR A 178 23.99 13.05 13.93
CA THR A 178 24.77 11.80 14.03
C THR A 178 24.27 10.89 15.16
N LYS A 179 23.50 11.44 16.10
CA LYS A 179 22.87 10.72 17.20
C LYS A 179 21.60 9.97 16.80
N LEU A 180 21.07 10.23 15.61
CA LEU A 180 19.87 9.56 15.12
C LEU A 180 20.18 8.11 14.75
N GLN A 181 19.33 7.21 15.21
CA GLN A 181 19.45 5.77 14.91
C GLN A 181 18.15 5.25 14.32
N ASP A 182 18.26 4.23 13.47
CA ASP A 182 17.08 3.57 12.93
C ASP A 182 16.29 2.92 14.07
N THR A 183 14.97 3.09 14.06
CA THR A 183 14.09 2.46 15.04
C THR A 183 13.81 1.00 14.72
N ILE A 184 14.03 0.61 13.46
CA ILE A 184 13.93 -0.75 12.91
C ILE A 184 15.04 -0.93 11.87
N SER A 185 15.73 -2.07 11.91
CA SER A 185 16.80 -2.40 10.95
C SER A 185 16.24 -2.89 9.61
N VAL A 186 16.88 -2.48 8.51
CA VAL A 186 16.59 -3.01 7.17
C VAL A 186 16.96 -4.48 6.99
N ALA A 187 17.82 -5.00 7.87
CA ALA A 187 18.17 -6.43 7.91
C ALA A 187 17.04 -7.30 8.48
N ASP A 188 16.08 -6.70 9.18
CA ASP A 188 15.03 -7.44 9.89
C ASP A 188 13.65 -7.30 9.24
N ASP A 189 13.40 -6.21 8.49
CA ASP A 189 12.07 -5.90 7.94
C ASP A 189 12.12 -5.52 6.46
N ALA A 190 11.71 -6.45 5.60
CA ALA A 190 11.69 -6.25 4.16
C ALA A 190 10.71 -5.16 3.70
N ARG A 191 9.78 -4.70 4.56
CA ARG A 191 8.89 -3.56 4.24
C ARG A 191 9.65 -2.25 4.06
N LEU A 192 10.85 -2.14 4.62
CA LEU A 192 11.70 -0.95 4.55
C LEU A 192 12.48 -0.83 3.23
N VAL A 193 12.48 -1.89 2.42
CA VAL A 193 13.33 -2.02 1.25
C VAL A 193 12.49 -1.94 -0.02
N TRP A 194 13.02 -1.23 -1.01
CA TRP A 194 12.41 -1.01 -2.32
C TRP A 194 13.37 -1.44 -3.43
N LYS A 195 12.92 -2.31 -4.32
CA LYS A 195 13.64 -2.66 -5.55
C LYS A 195 13.35 -1.61 -6.62
N ALA A 196 14.38 -1.01 -7.19
CA ALA A 196 14.23 -0.19 -8.40
C ALA A 196 14.15 -1.14 -9.60
N GLU A 197 12.95 -1.41 -10.12
CA GLU A 197 12.79 -2.37 -11.22
C GLU A 197 13.08 -1.74 -12.58
N ALA A 198 12.78 -0.45 -12.72
CA ALA A 198 13.11 0.35 -13.89
C ALA A 198 13.57 1.74 -13.45
N SER A 199 14.50 2.33 -14.18
CA SER A 199 15.00 3.69 -13.95
C SER A 199 15.48 4.29 -15.28
N ALA A 200 14.69 5.20 -15.83
CA ALA A 200 14.99 5.86 -17.10
C ALA A 200 14.16 7.14 -17.24
N ASN A 201 14.64 8.09 -18.04
CA ASN A 201 13.86 9.28 -18.45
C ASN A 201 13.26 10.09 -17.28
N GLY A 202 14.00 10.23 -16.18
CA GLY A 202 13.51 10.93 -14.98
C GLY A 202 12.40 10.19 -14.21
N GLN A 203 12.23 8.90 -14.47
CA GLN A 203 11.22 8.05 -13.83
C GLN A 203 11.85 6.82 -13.19
N ILE A 204 11.28 6.40 -12.06
CA ILE A 204 11.69 5.19 -11.35
C ILE A 204 10.45 4.33 -11.09
N THR A 205 10.57 3.01 -11.21
CA THR A 205 9.56 2.07 -10.74
C THR A 205 10.08 1.38 -9.49
N PHE A 206 9.50 1.70 -8.34
CA PHE A 206 9.85 1.08 -7.06
C PHE A 206 8.84 0.04 -6.66
N ARG A 207 9.29 -1.17 -6.35
CA ARG A 207 8.49 -2.25 -5.77
C ARG A 207 8.97 -2.59 -4.36
N ASN A 208 8.06 -2.67 -3.40
CA ASN A 208 8.38 -3.08 -2.04
C ASN A 208 8.69 -4.58 -1.97
N LEU A 209 9.66 -4.99 -1.15
CA LEU A 209 10.07 -6.40 -1.07
C LEU A 209 9.08 -7.25 -0.27
N ALA A 210 8.57 -6.77 0.86
CA ALA A 210 7.64 -7.55 1.67
C ALA A 210 6.27 -7.70 1.01
N THR A 211 5.73 -6.58 0.48
CA THR A 211 4.34 -6.56 0.01
C THR A 211 4.22 -6.78 -1.49
N GLY A 212 5.29 -6.58 -2.27
CA GLY A 212 5.23 -6.59 -3.74
C GLY A 212 4.57 -5.35 -4.34
N MET A 213 4.07 -4.43 -3.51
CA MET A 213 3.36 -3.25 -3.97
C MET A 213 4.29 -2.21 -4.58
N TYR A 214 3.82 -1.54 -5.62
CA TYR A 214 4.54 -0.44 -6.27
C TYR A 214 4.24 0.89 -5.60
N LEU A 215 5.26 1.73 -5.41
CA LEU A 215 5.05 3.12 -5.00
C LEU A 215 4.54 3.92 -6.20
N THR A 216 3.32 4.47 -6.08
CA THR A 216 2.61 5.11 -7.18
C THR A 216 2.36 6.58 -6.90
N GLY A 217 2.72 7.43 -7.86
CA GLY A 217 2.36 8.85 -7.88
C GLY A 217 1.42 9.16 -9.05
N ALA A 218 0.13 9.36 -8.77
CA ALA A 218 -0.86 9.68 -9.80
C ALA A 218 -2.04 10.48 -9.24
N ASN A 219 -2.66 11.30 -10.09
CA ASN A 219 -3.83 12.13 -9.74
C ASN A 219 -3.60 13.02 -8.50
N GLY A 220 -2.37 13.50 -8.35
CA GLY A 220 -1.96 14.33 -7.21
C GLY A 220 -1.79 13.56 -5.91
N LYS A 221 -1.73 12.23 -5.93
CA LYS A 221 -1.65 11.38 -4.72
C LYS A 221 -0.47 10.43 -4.78
N ILE A 222 0.04 10.07 -3.60
CA ILE A 222 1.05 9.01 -3.42
C ILE A 222 0.41 7.86 -2.67
N TYR A 223 0.32 6.70 -3.32
CA TYR A 223 -0.31 5.50 -2.80
C TYR A 223 0.44 4.26 -3.32
N GLN A 224 -0.17 3.08 -3.18
CA GLN A 224 0.40 1.83 -3.63
C GLN A 224 -0.44 1.15 -4.72
N SER A 225 0.21 0.48 -5.67
CA SER A 225 -0.45 -0.25 -6.75
C SER A 225 0.04 -1.69 -6.83
N VAL A 226 -0.83 -2.60 -7.28
CA VAL A 226 -0.44 -3.97 -7.67
C VAL A 226 0.22 -4.01 -9.04
N GLU A 227 -0.07 -3.02 -9.88
CA GLU A 227 0.51 -2.83 -11.21
C GLU A 227 1.75 -1.94 -11.14
N ALA A 228 2.75 -2.24 -11.96
CA ALA A 228 3.97 -1.47 -12.06
C ALA A 228 3.68 -0.04 -12.53
N THR A 229 4.03 0.95 -11.70
CA THR A 229 3.83 2.37 -12.03
C THR A 229 5.14 3.13 -11.96
N PRO A 230 5.58 3.81 -13.04
CA PRO A 230 6.70 4.74 -12.96
C PRO A 230 6.29 6.01 -12.21
N ILE A 231 7.14 6.47 -11.30
CA ILE A 231 7.01 7.77 -10.63
C ILE A 231 8.05 8.75 -11.18
N ASN A 232 7.60 9.96 -11.52
CA ASN A 232 8.49 11.04 -11.95
C ASN A 232 9.29 11.56 -10.75
N VAL A 233 10.58 11.82 -10.97
CA VAL A 233 11.47 12.39 -9.95
C VAL A 233 12.20 13.63 -10.47
N GLU A 234 12.47 14.54 -9.53
CA GLU A 234 13.19 15.79 -9.78
C GLU A 234 14.41 15.86 -8.86
N GLY A 235 15.56 16.29 -9.39
CA GLY A 235 16.74 16.59 -8.57
C GLY A 235 16.63 17.97 -7.93
N ILE A 236 16.80 18.05 -6.62
CA ILE A 236 16.70 19.31 -5.85
C ILE A 236 18.05 19.74 -5.29
N ALA A 237 18.87 18.77 -4.88
CA ALA A 237 20.28 18.91 -4.51
C ALA A 237 20.99 17.58 -4.83
N PRO A 238 22.34 17.50 -4.81
CA PRO A 238 23.03 16.23 -4.94
C PRO A 238 22.45 15.17 -3.99
N GLU A 239 22.17 13.98 -4.52
CA GLU A 239 21.62 12.82 -3.80
C GLU A 239 20.21 13.02 -3.21
N THR A 240 19.55 14.15 -3.53
CA THR A 240 18.25 14.52 -2.98
C THR A 240 17.22 14.72 -4.09
N PHE A 241 16.17 13.91 -4.03
CA PHE A 241 15.07 13.90 -4.98
C PHE A 241 13.79 14.50 -4.41
N ARG A 242 12.88 14.86 -5.31
CA ARG A 242 11.46 15.07 -5.04
C ARG A 242 10.66 14.15 -5.96
N PHE A 243 9.62 13.53 -5.41
CA PHE A 243 8.71 12.68 -6.17
C PHE A 243 7.47 13.46 -6.59
N ASN A 244 7.17 13.46 -7.88
CA ASN A 244 6.00 14.13 -8.46
C ASN A 244 4.83 13.14 -8.54
N ALA A 245 3.73 13.50 -7.88
CA ALA A 245 2.53 12.69 -7.72
C ALA A 245 1.49 12.92 -8.84
N GLY A 246 1.85 13.65 -9.89
CA GLY A 246 0.94 14.09 -10.94
C GLY A 246 0.09 15.29 -10.52
N LYS A 247 -0.90 15.62 -11.36
CA LYS A 247 -1.83 16.73 -11.15
C LYS A 247 -3.07 16.27 -10.41
N ASP A 248 -3.57 17.10 -9.50
CA ASP A 248 -4.87 16.90 -8.85
C ASP A 248 -6.04 17.24 -9.80
N GLU A 249 -7.27 17.14 -9.28
CA GLU A 249 -8.52 17.46 -9.99
C GLU A 249 -8.58 18.91 -10.50
N ASN A 250 -7.78 19.82 -9.92
CA ASN A 250 -7.68 21.23 -10.32
C ASN A 250 -6.51 21.50 -11.28
N GLY A 251 -5.80 20.46 -11.72
CA GLY A 251 -4.65 20.57 -12.61
C GLY A 251 -3.36 21.02 -11.90
N VAL A 252 -3.32 21.06 -10.58
CA VAL A 252 -2.16 21.47 -9.77
C VAL A 252 -1.26 20.26 -9.54
N THR A 253 0.02 20.38 -9.90
CA THR A 253 1.02 19.35 -9.62
C THR A 253 1.25 19.23 -8.11
N LEU A 254 1.16 18.01 -7.58
CA LEU A 254 1.45 17.70 -6.20
C LEU A 254 2.70 16.83 -6.07
N TYR A 255 3.36 16.90 -4.93
CA TYR A 255 4.61 16.20 -4.64
C TYR A 255 4.48 15.40 -3.36
N MET A 256 5.12 14.23 -3.32
CA MET A 256 5.24 13.40 -2.11
C MET A 256 5.77 14.24 -0.95
N ASN A 257 5.22 14.04 0.25
CA ASN A 257 5.56 14.85 1.41
C ASN A 257 5.48 14.01 2.70
N ALA A 258 6.53 14.09 3.55
CA ALA A 258 6.57 13.41 4.83
C ALA A 258 5.85 14.21 5.92
N LYS A 259 4.60 13.85 6.22
CA LYS A 259 3.78 14.53 7.23
C LYS A 259 4.06 13.97 8.62
N ALA A 260 4.62 14.81 9.49
CA ALA A 260 5.02 14.38 10.82
C ALA A 260 3.83 13.94 11.69
N ALA A 261 2.72 14.68 11.68
CA ALA A 261 1.61 14.45 12.62
C ALA A 261 1.19 12.97 12.78
N PHE A 262 1.13 12.19 11.70
CA PHE A 262 0.66 10.79 11.74
C PHE A 262 1.69 9.79 11.20
N ASN A 263 2.93 10.23 10.97
CA ASN A 263 3.96 9.45 10.28
C ASN A 263 3.51 8.93 8.91
N THR A 264 2.80 9.77 8.18
CA THR A 264 2.15 9.45 6.91
C THR A 264 2.85 10.11 5.74
N ILE A 265 2.85 9.45 4.59
CA ILE A 265 3.16 10.08 3.30
C ILE A 265 1.88 10.66 2.69
N VAL A 266 1.93 11.94 2.37
CA VAL A 266 0.84 12.70 1.72
C VAL A 266 1.40 13.45 0.52
N THR A 267 0.59 14.33 -0.06
CA THR A 267 1.00 15.18 -1.18
C THR A 267 0.63 16.64 -0.96
N TRP A 268 1.53 17.56 -1.30
CA TRP A 268 1.30 19.01 -1.28
C TRP A 268 1.88 19.67 -2.55
N ASN A 269 1.41 20.88 -2.88
CA ASN A 269 1.81 21.60 -4.09
C ASN A 269 3.06 22.49 -3.91
N ASP A 270 3.47 22.76 -2.68
CA ASP A 270 4.58 23.69 -2.40
C ASP A 270 5.95 23.05 -2.68
N THR A 271 6.59 23.51 -3.76
CA THR A 271 7.94 23.09 -4.15
C THR A 271 9.05 23.62 -3.24
N ALA A 272 8.76 24.56 -2.35
CA ALA A 272 9.71 25.05 -1.35
C ALA A 272 9.64 24.26 -0.03
N ASP A 273 8.62 23.41 0.16
CA ASP A 273 8.50 22.64 1.39
C ASP A 273 9.52 21.49 1.43
N VAL A 274 10.44 21.59 2.39
CA VAL A 274 11.53 20.63 2.58
C VAL A 274 11.05 19.22 2.95
N ASN A 275 9.81 19.07 3.41
CA ASN A 275 9.19 17.76 3.65
C ASN A 275 8.99 16.95 2.36
N SER A 276 9.10 17.60 1.19
CA SER A 276 9.05 16.95 -0.13
C SER A 276 10.40 16.43 -0.64
N ASN A 277 11.46 16.58 0.16
CA ASN A 277 12.81 16.16 -0.21
C ASN A 277 13.10 14.77 0.37
N PHE A 278 13.66 13.88 -0.46
CA PHE A 278 13.94 12.49 -0.10
C PHE A 278 15.32 12.05 -0.57
N PHE A 279 15.99 11.24 0.24
CA PHE A 279 17.14 10.46 -0.15
C PHE A 279 16.68 9.12 -0.72
N ILE A 280 17.44 8.63 -1.71
CA ILE A 280 17.34 7.27 -2.23
C ILE A 280 18.71 6.63 -2.02
N GLU A 281 18.79 5.68 -1.11
CA GLU A 281 20.08 5.15 -0.61
C GLU A 281 20.18 3.67 -0.94
N GLU A 282 21.20 3.30 -1.72
CA GLU A 282 21.47 1.91 -2.08
C GLU A 282 21.79 1.08 -0.83
N VAL A 283 21.23 -0.12 -0.76
CA VAL A 283 21.56 -1.10 0.27
C VAL A 283 21.99 -2.39 -0.40
N ALA A 284 23.11 -2.97 0.04
CA ALA A 284 23.61 -4.22 -0.51
C ALA A 284 22.64 -5.38 -0.19
N LYS A 285 22.49 -6.32 -1.13
CA LYS A 285 21.58 -7.47 -1.00
C LYS A 285 21.86 -8.30 0.26
N ASP A 286 23.11 -8.39 0.71
CA ASP A 286 23.50 -9.14 1.92
C ASP A 286 23.22 -8.41 3.24
N LYS A 287 22.65 -7.18 3.18
CA LYS A 287 22.33 -6.34 4.35
C LYS A 287 20.84 -6.11 4.56
N ILE A 288 20.00 -6.68 3.70
CA ILE A 288 18.55 -6.53 3.76
C ILE A 288 17.89 -7.83 4.21
N ALA A 289 16.71 -7.71 4.81
CA ALA A 289 15.82 -8.85 4.98
C ALA A 289 15.37 -9.34 3.60
N THR A 290 15.68 -10.61 3.30
CA THR A 290 15.28 -11.26 2.05
C THR A 290 14.06 -12.15 2.21
N GLN A 291 13.67 -12.49 3.43
CA GLN A 291 12.54 -13.38 3.71
C GLN A 291 11.66 -12.89 4.87
N ALA A 292 12.15 -12.02 5.74
CA ALA A 292 11.42 -11.61 6.93
C ALA A 292 10.78 -10.22 6.80
N PHE A 293 9.61 -10.06 7.39
CA PHE A 293 8.99 -8.77 7.62
C PHE A 293 8.16 -8.77 8.90
N TYR A 294 7.90 -7.58 9.42
CA TYR A 294 7.13 -7.44 10.65
C TYR A 294 5.65 -7.17 10.42
N ILE A 295 4.81 -7.74 11.28
CA ILE A 295 3.42 -7.33 11.45
C ILE A 295 3.34 -6.44 12.70
N PRO A 296 2.92 -5.17 12.58
CA PRO A 296 2.73 -4.27 13.72
C PRO A 296 1.43 -4.57 14.44
N ASN A 297 1.26 -3.94 15.61
CA ASN A 297 -0.02 -3.85 16.30
C ASN A 297 -0.57 -5.19 16.83
N VAL A 298 0.32 -6.13 17.17
CA VAL A 298 -0.03 -7.45 17.70
C VAL A 298 0.40 -7.65 19.15
N LYS A 299 -0.17 -8.66 19.81
CA LYS A 299 0.19 -9.08 21.17
C LYS A 299 0.53 -10.56 21.21
N GLU A 300 1.54 -10.89 22.00
CA GLU A 300 1.93 -12.27 22.32
C GLU A 300 0.74 -13.05 22.92
N GLY A 301 0.61 -14.31 22.51
CA GLY A 301 -0.45 -15.24 22.88
C GLY A 301 -1.83 -14.96 22.25
N GLN A 302 -1.98 -13.91 21.42
CA GLN A 302 -3.25 -13.61 20.76
C GLN A 302 -3.34 -14.18 19.35
N PHE A 303 -4.56 -14.51 18.96
CA PHE A 303 -4.89 -14.95 17.60
C PHE A 303 -5.30 -13.77 16.72
N TYR A 304 -4.96 -13.85 15.44
CA TYR A 304 -5.38 -12.92 14.40
C TYR A 304 -5.71 -13.70 13.12
N ALA A 305 -6.39 -13.06 12.17
CA ALA A 305 -6.66 -13.64 10.86
C ALA A 305 -5.96 -12.82 9.79
N GLY A 306 -5.18 -13.48 8.93
CA GLY A 306 -4.30 -12.84 7.97
C GLY A 306 -4.36 -13.43 6.57
N THR A 307 -4.04 -12.61 5.58
CA THR A 307 -3.81 -13.01 4.19
C THR A 307 -2.60 -12.24 3.65
N PHE A 308 -1.63 -12.92 3.04
CA PHE A 308 -0.41 -12.28 2.53
C PHE A 308 -0.21 -12.52 1.04
N ALA A 309 0.46 -11.57 0.38
CA ALA A 309 0.77 -11.65 -1.04
C ALA A 309 1.94 -12.59 -1.36
N VAL A 310 2.57 -13.18 -0.34
CA VAL A 310 3.71 -14.08 -0.44
C VAL A 310 3.43 -15.37 0.31
N ASP A 311 4.13 -16.43 -0.09
CA ASP A 311 4.11 -17.72 0.61
C ASP A 311 4.71 -17.56 2.00
N ILE A 312 4.06 -18.11 3.03
CA ILE A 312 4.52 -18.03 4.42
C ILE A 312 5.11 -19.37 4.85
N ASP A 313 6.31 -19.31 5.45
CA ASP A 313 6.95 -20.44 6.09
C ASP A 313 6.43 -20.58 7.53
N PRO A 314 5.74 -21.70 7.86
CA PRO A 314 5.23 -21.91 9.21
C PRO A 314 6.31 -22.24 10.25
N THR A 315 7.57 -22.49 9.84
CA THR A 315 8.59 -23.10 10.70
C THR A 315 9.62 -22.14 11.31
N ASP A 316 9.79 -20.95 10.74
CA ASP A 316 10.90 -20.03 11.09
C ASP A 316 10.41 -18.63 11.54
N GLY A 317 9.09 -18.43 11.62
CA GLY A 317 8.48 -17.18 12.07
C GLY A 317 8.21 -17.12 13.58
N PHE A 318 7.73 -15.97 14.05
CA PHE A 318 7.22 -15.78 15.42
C PHE A 318 5.69 -15.86 15.49
N ILE A 319 5.11 -16.49 14.48
CA ILE A 319 3.69 -16.82 14.41
C ILE A 319 3.53 -18.31 14.14
N THR A 320 2.48 -18.90 14.69
CA THR A 320 2.04 -20.26 14.35
C THR A 320 0.80 -20.15 13.47
N PRO A 321 0.86 -20.51 12.17
CA PRO A 321 -0.28 -20.44 11.27
C PRO A 321 -1.18 -21.69 11.36
N TYR A 322 -2.49 -21.46 11.29
CA TYR A 322 -3.54 -22.46 11.40
C TYR A 322 -4.58 -22.33 10.27
N LYS A 323 -5.01 -23.48 9.75
CA LYS A 323 -6.18 -23.64 8.89
C LYS A 323 -7.45 -23.83 9.73
N VAL A 324 -8.59 -23.39 9.21
CA VAL A 324 -9.89 -23.65 9.83
C VAL A 324 -10.33 -25.06 9.49
N ILE A 325 -10.52 -25.92 10.51
CA ILE A 325 -11.08 -27.27 10.34
C ILE A 325 -12.60 -27.22 10.34
N GLY A 326 -13.19 -26.41 11.23
CA GLY A 326 -14.62 -26.17 11.26
C GLY A 326 -15.12 -25.75 12.64
N VAL A 327 -16.45 -25.74 12.81
CA VAL A 327 -17.11 -25.44 14.07
C VAL A 327 -17.54 -26.73 14.76
N ASN A 328 -17.13 -26.91 16.01
CA ASN A 328 -17.58 -27.99 16.88
C ASN A 328 -18.25 -27.39 18.13
N GLY A 329 -19.58 -27.37 18.15
CA GLY A 329 -20.35 -26.78 19.24
C GLY A 329 -20.07 -25.29 19.42
N ASP A 330 -19.50 -24.93 20.56
CA ASP A 330 -19.08 -23.58 20.95
C ASP A 330 -17.60 -23.33 20.66
N LYS A 331 -16.95 -24.11 19.80
CA LYS A 331 -15.54 -23.94 19.43
C LYS A 331 -15.33 -23.81 17.94
N LEU A 332 -14.44 -22.90 17.56
CA LEU A 332 -13.79 -22.93 16.25
C LEU A 332 -12.54 -23.80 16.38
N VAL A 333 -12.51 -24.89 15.61
CA VAL A 333 -11.43 -25.87 15.60
C VAL A 333 -10.43 -25.51 14.51
N LEU A 334 -9.17 -25.47 14.90
CA LEU A 334 -8.03 -25.07 14.08
C LEU A 334 -7.05 -26.24 13.96
N GLY A 335 -6.44 -26.39 12.80
CA GLY A 335 -5.32 -27.31 12.60
C GLY A 335 -4.09 -26.52 12.17
N GLU A 336 -2.91 -26.91 12.62
CA GLU A 336 -1.67 -26.28 12.18
C GLU A 336 -1.43 -26.53 10.69
N PHE A 337 -0.67 -25.65 10.05
CA PHE A 337 -0.18 -25.88 8.70
C PHE A 337 1.05 -26.78 8.72
N ASP A 338 0.94 -27.98 8.15
CA ASP A 338 2.05 -28.94 8.00
C ASP A 338 3.04 -28.58 6.86
N GLY A 339 2.82 -27.45 6.18
CA GLY A 339 3.60 -27.01 5.03
C GLY A 339 3.33 -25.54 4.70
N ILE A 340 3.99 -25.04 3.66
CA ILE A 340 3.92 -23.64 3.22
C ILE A 340 2.47 -23.17 3.11
N VAL A 341 2.18 -22.02 3.71
CA VAL A 341 0.91 -21.33 3.45
C VAL A 341 1.06 -20.57 2.15
N GLU A 342 0.47 -21.10 1.08
CA GLU A 342 0.53 -20.46 -0.23
C GLU A 342 -0.01 -19.03 -0.19
N ALA A 343 0.61 -18.13 -0.93
CA ALA A 343 0.20 -16.74 -1.09
C ALA A 343 -1.29 -16.62 -1.45
N GLY A 344 -1.96 -15.59 -0.92
CA GLY A 344 -3.40 -15.35 -1.10
C GLY A 344 -4.31 -16.27 -0.28
N THR A 345 -3.77 -17.28 0.40
CA THR A 345 -4.54 -18.19 1.27
C THR A 345 -4.79 -17.49 2.62
N PRO A 346 -6.05 -17.31 3.05
CA PRO A 346 -6.32 -16.79 4.38
C PRO A 346 -6.06 -17.87 5.44
N PHE A 347 -5.52 -17.45 6.58
CA PHE A 347 -5.28 -18.32 7.73
C PHE A 347 -5.45 -17.57 9.05
N ILE A 348 -5.53 -18.32 10.14
CA ILE A 348 -5.51 -17.78 11.49
C ILE A 348 -4.11 -17.99 12.04
N TYR A 349 -3.54 -17.02 12.74
CA TYR A 349 -2.22 -17.19 13.34
C TYR A 349 -2.22 -16.81 14.82
N ASN A 350 -1.55 -17.63 15.63
CA ASN A 350 -1.17 -17.26 16.99
C ASN A 350 0.15 -16.48 16.95
N VAL A 351 0.27 -15.45 17.78
CA VAL A 351 1.51 -14.69 17.93
C VAL A 351 2.30 -15.28 19.09
N GLU A 352 3.34 -16.04 18.77
CA GLU A 352 4.17 -16.72 19.77
C GLU A 352 5.14 -15.76 20.46
N MET A 353 5.62 -14.75 19.72
CA MET A 353 6.56 -13.77 20.24
C MET A 353 6.36 -12.41 19.59
N ILE A 354 6.60 -11.35 20.38
CA ILE A 354 6.78 -9.99 19.88
C ILE A 354 8.21 -9.50 20.08
N ILE A 355 8.67 -8.69 19.14
CA ILE A 355 9.92 -7.94 19.19
C ILE A 355 9.59 -6.49 19.53
N ALA A 356 10.06 -6.05 20.69
CA ALA A 356 10.01 -4.64 21.06
C ALA A 356 11.05 -3.87 20.24
N THR A 357 10.60 -3.00 19.36
CA THR A 357 11.48 -2.06 18.64
C THR A 357 11.31 -0.66 19.20
N LYS A 358 12.22 0.26 18.86
CA LYS A 358 12.05 1.67 19.25
C LYS A 358 10.81 2.29 18.61
N ALA A 359 10.33 1.75 17.48
CA ALA A 359 9.11 2.19 16.83
C ALA A 359 7.83 1.70 17.53
N ALA A 360 7.87 0.57 18.25
CA ALA A 360 6.75 0.05 19.05
C ALA A 360 7.25 -0.51 20.41
N PRO A 361 7.51 0.37 21.40
CA PRO A 361 8.07 -0.04 22.69
C PRO A 361 7.04 -0.51 23.73
N SER A 362 5.75 -0.59 23.37
CA SER A 362 4.63 -0.87 24.28
C SER A 362 4.20 -2.34 24.27
N SER A 363 3.15 -2.69 25.03
CA SER A 363 2.58 -4.06 25.09
C SER A 363 1.98 -4.56 23.78
N ILE A 364 1.92 -3.71 22.77
CA ILE A 364 1.54 -4.02 21.41
C ILE A 364 2.81 -3.80 20.57
N GLY A 365 3.43 -4.90 20.14
CA GLY A 365 4.75 -4.92 19.49
C GLY A 365 4.70 -5.33 18.03
N PHE A 366 5.85 -5.74 17.49
CA PHE A 366 5.98 -6.33 16.16
C PHE A 366 6.15 -7.84 16.28
N THR A 367 5.52 -8.64 15.42
CA THR A 367 5.86 -10.07 15.29
C THR A 367 6.49 -10.33 13.92
N GLN A 368 7.47 -11.23 13.88
CA GLN A 368 8.16 -11.60 12.64
C GLN A 368 7.36 -12.64 11.89
N VAL A 369 7.23 -12.41 10.58
CA VAL A 369 6.73 -13.38 9.62
C VAL A 369 7.84 -13.66 8.61
N VAL A 370 8.01 -14.94 8.27
CA VAL A 370 9.00 -15.41 7.32
C VAL A 370 8.31 -15.91 6.06
N ALA A 371 8.76 -15.39 4.91
CA ALA A 371 8.35 -15.85 3.60
C ALA A 371 9.14 -17.10 3.22
N ALA A 372 8.46 -18.07 2.63
CA ALA A 372 9.08 -19.34 2.21
C ALA A 372 10.11 -19.16 1.08
N ASN A 373 10.02 -18.07 0.31
CA ASN A 373 10.87 -17.77 -0.83
C ASN A 373 11.64 -16.45 -0.65
N ASP A 374 12.77 -16.30 -1.36
CA ASP A 374 13.54 -15.05 -1.39
C ASP A 374 12.70 -13.94 -2.08
N LEU A 375 12.35 -12.91 -1.30
CA LEU A 375 11.56 -11.75 -1.71
C LEU A 375 12.25 -10.89 -2.77
N THR A 376 13.56 -11.05 -2.97
CA THR A 376 14.29 -10.33 -4.02
C THR A 376 13.99 -10.83 -5.44
N GLU A 377 13.49 -12.08 -5.55
CA GLU A 377 13.13 -12.74 -6.81
C GLU A 377 11.74 -12.33 -7.30
N GLY A 378 10.83 -12.07 -6.37
CA GLY A 378 9.60 -11.32 -6.62
C GLY A 378 8.36 -12.12 -7.00
N ASN A 379 8.03 -13.17 -6.25
CA ASN A 379 6.80 -13.94 -6.44
C ASN A 379 5.69 -13.41 -5.54
N TYR A 380 4.70 -12.72 -6.12
CA TYR A 380 3.54 -12.19 -5.38
C TYR A 380 2.23 -12.55 -6.07
N THR A 381 1.19 -12.79 -5.28
CA THR A 381 -0.19 -12.83 -5.74
C THR A 381 -1.04 -11.81 -5.00
N TYR A 382 -2.01 -11.24 -5.69
CA TYR A 382 -2.99 -10.34 -5.10
C TYR A 382 -4.41 -10.93 -5.11
N GLU A 383 -4.54 -12.16 -5.61
CA GLU A 383 -5.78 -12.92 -5.55
C GLU A 383 -5.95 -13.53 -4.17
N THR A 384 -7.18 -13.48 -3.65
CA THR A 384 -7.51 -14.07 -2.34
C THR A 384 -8.32 -15.33 -2.53
N LYS A 385 -8.05 -16.33 -1.68
CA LYS A 385 -8.80 -17.58 -1.63
C LYS A 385 -9.89 -17.52 -0.55
N ASN A 386 -10.81 -18.47 -0.64
CA ASN A 386 -11.73 -18.82 0.44
C ASN A 386 -11.44 -20.25 0.87
N VAL A 387 -11.13 -20.45 2.15
CA VAL A 387 -10.82 -21.77 2.70
C VAL A 387 -11.72 -22.03 3.89
N ASN A 388 -12.63 -22.98 3.72
CA ASN A 388 -13.57 -23.41 4.77
C ASN A 388 -14.30 -22.25 5.46
N GLY A 389 -14.81 -21.32 4.67
CA GLY A 389 -15.56 -20.16 5.13
C GLY A 389 -14.72 -18.98 5.62
N LEU A 390 -13.39 -19.10 5.65
CA LEU A 390 -12.49 -17.97 5.89
C LEU A 390 -12.14 -17.32 4.53
N GLN A 391 -12.52 -16.05 4.38
CA GLN A 391 -12.29 -15.25 3.18
C GLN A 391 -11.16 -14.26 3.43
N GLY A 392 -10.15 -14.28 2.55
CA GLY A 392 -9.03 -13.34 2.62
C GLY A 392 -9.38 -11.93 2.15
N VAL A 393 -8.70 -10.95 2.74
CA VAL A 393 -8.75 -9.53 2.38
C VAL A 393 -7.32 -9.04 2.23
N LEU A 394 -6.92 -8.66 1.02
CA LEU A 394 -5.51 -8.42 0.73
C LEU A 394 -5.21 -6.99 0.29
N THR A 395 -5.86 -6.49 -0.76
CA THR A 395 -5.50 -5.20 -1.38
C THR A 395 -6.43 -4.05 -1.04
N GLU A 396 -7.66 -4.34 -0.61
CA GLU A 396 -8.64 -3.31 -0.27
C GLU A 396 -9.34 -3.68 1.03
N ALA A 397 -9.55 -2.70 1.90
CA ALA A 397 -10.30 -2.94 3.13
C ALA A 397 -11.76 -3.27 2.78
N VAL A 398 -12.32 -4.25 3.49
CA VAL A 398 -13.70 -4.70 3.29
C VAL A 398 -14.53 -4.37 4.51
N LYS A 399 -15.66 -3.72 4.30
CA LYS A 399 -16.68 -3.55 5.34
C LYS A 399 -17.63 -4.75 5.33
N ILE A 400 -17.47 -5.66 6.29
CA ILE A 400 -18.31 -6.85 6.38
C ILE A 400 -19.68 -6.51 7.00
N PRO A 401 -20.78 -7.08 6.47
CA PRO A 401 -22.11 -6.80 6.97
C PRO A 401 -22.37 -7.46 8.33
N ALA A 402 -23.39 -6.96 9.02
CA ALA A 402 -23.88 -7.53 10.27
C ALA A 402 -24.15 -9.04 10.14
N GLY A 403 -23.81 -9.80 11.18
CA GLY A 403 -24.01 -11.25 11.21
C GLY A 403 -22.93 -12.09 10.53
N LYS A 404 -21.91 -11.47 9.91
CA LYS A 404 -20.64 -12.14 9.58
C LYS A 404 -19.71 -12.13 10.78
N ALA A 405 -18.70 -13.00 10.80
CA ALA A 405 -17.75 -13.08 11.91
C ALA A 405 -16.32 -12.73 11.50
N TYR A 406 -15.50 -12.36 12.46
CA TYR A 406 -14.08 -12.02 12.29
C TYR A 406 -13.33 -12.22 13.62
N ILE A 407 -12.00 -12.23 13.59
CA ILE A 407 -11.18 -12.18 14.81
C ILE A 407 -10.89 -10.72 15.13
N ASN A 408 -11.29 -10.25 16.31
CA ASN A 408 -11.09 -8.87 16.73
C ASN A 408 -9.70 -8.64 17.35
N ASN A 409 -9.37 -7.39 17.67
CA ASN A 409 -8.06 -7.00 18.24
C ASN A 409 -7.77 -7.57 19.66
N SER A 410 -8.72 -8.28 20.28
CA SER A 410 -8.49 -9.03 21.51
C SER A 410 -8.19 -10.51 21.28
N GLY A 411 -8.17 -10.95 20.02
CA GLY A 411 -7.99 -12.34 19.61
C GLY A 411 -9.24 -13.21 19.73
N ALA A 412 -10.41 -12.60 19.95
CA ALA A 412 -11.68 -13.32 20.07
C ALA A 412 -12.45 -13.31 18.76
N VAL A 413 -13.14 -14.42 18.47
CA VAL A 413 -14.09 -14.50 17.36
C VAL A 413 -15.33 -13.69 17.70
N ALA A 414 -15.59 -12.65 16.93
CA ALA A 414 -16.68 -11.69 17.13
C ALA A 414 -17.61 -11.67 15.92
N VAL A 415 -18.88 -11.35 16.16
CA VAL A 415 -19.87 -11.08 15.11
C VAL A 415 -19.85 -9.59 14.80
N ALA A 416 -19.85 -9.25 13.51
CA ALA A 416 -19.95 -7.88 13.05
C ALA A 416 -21.26 -7.24 13.55
N PRO A 417 -21.20 -6.04 14.15
CA PRO A 417 -22.39 -5.33 14.63
C PRO A 417 -23.27 -4.85 13.47
N GLU A 418 -24.44 -4.28 13.78
CA GLU A 418 -25.37 -3.76 12.76
C GLU A 418 -24.71 -2.75 11.80
N ALA A 419 -23.79 -1.92 12.31
CA ALA A 419 -23.04 -0.96 11.52
C ALA A 419 -21.97 -1.58 10.60
N GLY A 420 -21.79 -2.90 10.64
CA GLY A 420 -20.70 -3.63 10.00
C GLY A 420 -19.38 -3.56 10.78
N ALA A 421 -18.38 -4.29 10.31
CA ALA A 421 -17.01 -4.22 10.82
C ALA A 421 -16.04 -4.03 9.65
N ASP A 422 -15.02 -3.20 9.84
CA ASP A 422 -13.99 -2.97 8.83
C ASP A 422 -12.86 -3.99 9.00
N ILE A 423 -12.56 -4.71 7.91
CA ILE A 423 -11.46 -5.65 7.82
C ILE A 423 -10.40 -5.01 6.95
N ALA A 424 -9.25 -4.70 7.53
CA ALA A 424 -8.15 -4.08 6.81
C ALA A 424 -7.56 -5.02 5.75
N ALA A 425 -6.83 -4.43 4.80
CA ALA A 425 -5.89 -5.15 3.95
C ALA A 425 -4.97 -6.05 4.80
N ASN A 426 -4.55 -7.18 4.21
CA ASN A 426 -3.90 -8.30 4.89
C ASN A 426 -4.71 -9.02 5.97
N GLY A 427 -5.99 -8.69 6.14
CA GLY A 427 -6.89 -9.39 7.08
C GLY A 427 -7.59 -10.59 6.48
N ALA A 428 -8.52 -11.15 7.25
CA ALA A 428 -9.50 -12.14 6.78
C ALA A 428 -10.75 -12.10 7.67
N TYR A 429 -11.86 -12.63 7.15
CA TYR A 429 -13.13 -12.74 7.87
C TYR A 429 -13.87 -14.02 7.54
N PHE A 430 -14.83 -14.41 8.38
CA PHE A 430 -15.68 -15.55 8.12
C PHE A 430 -16.89 -15.14 7.28
N ASN A 431 -16.99 -15.71 6.09
CA ASN A 431 -18.06 -15.42 5.14
C ASN A 431 -19.37 -16.16 5.46
N GLY A 432 -19.39 -17.01 6.49
CA GLY A 432 -20.57 -17.79 6.89
C GLY A 432 -20.65 -19.19 6.27
N ASP A 433 -19.59 -19.68 5.62
CA ASP A 433 -19.58 -21.01 4.99
C ASP A 433 -18.63 -22.00 5.69
N ALA A 434 -18.28 -21.75 6.96
CA ALA A 434 -17.45 -22.68 7.71
C ALA A 434 -18.18 -24.00 7.94
N SER A 435 -17.49 -25.11 7.71
CA SER A 435 -18.03 -26.46 7.93
C SER A 435 -18.19 -26.75 9.42
N THR A 436 -19.08 -27.69 9.78
CA THR A 436 -19.06 -28.30 11.12
C THR A 436 -18.04 -29.43 11.15
N THR A 437 -17.39 -29.66 12.28
CA THR A 437 -16.45 -30.78 12.45
C THR A 437 -16.66 -31.50 13.77
N ALA A 438 -16.25 -32.77 13.82
CA ALA A 438 -16.10 -33.57 15.04
C ALA A 438 -14.62 -33.81 15.38
N ASP A 439 -13.70 -33.28 14.55
CA ASP A 439 -12.28 -33.25 14.84
C ASP A 439 -12.01 -32.32 16.02
N GLU A 440 -11.03 -32.67 16.84
CA GLU A 440 -10.56 -31.84 17.96
C GLU A 440 -9.51 -30.82 17.51
N GLY A 441 -8.84 -31.06 16.37
CA GLY A 441 -7.79 -30.20 15.82
C GLY A 441 -6.57 -30.08 16.74
N ASP A 442 -5.72 -29.11 16.41
CA ASP A 442 -4.48 -28.81 17.15
C ASP A 442 -4.69 -27.63 18.12
N ALA A 443 -5.61 -26.73 17.80
CA ALA A 443 -6.00 -25.61 18.66
C ALA A 443 -7.49 -25.27 18.53
N THR A 444 -8.03 -24.55 19.51
CA THR A 444 -9.43 -24.09 19.48
C THR A 444 -9.59 -22.66 19.96
N LEU A 445 -10.51 -21.92 19.35
CA LEU A 445 -11.00 -20.64 19.82
C LEU A 445 -12.43 -20.79 20.36
N GLU A 446 -12.66 -20.35 21.59
CA GLU A 446 -13.99 -20.35 22.20
C GLU A 446 -14.92 -19.36 21.49
N LEU A 447 -16.14 -19.79 21.21
CA LEU A 447 -17.18 -19.02 20.53
C LEU A 447 -18.22 -18.53 21.53
N GLY A 448 -18.49 -17.22 21.47
CA GLY A 448 -19.63 -16.65 22.18
C GLY A 448 -20.96 -17.26 21.71
N LYS A 449 -22.01 -17.06 22.52
CA LYS A 449 -23.37 -17.49 22.15
C LYS A 449 -23.73 -16.94 20.76
N MET A 450 -24.26 -17.83 19.90
CA MET A 450 -24.68 -17.53 18.53
C MET A 450 -23.55 -17.10 17.58
N VAL A 451 -22.28 -17.11 17.99
CA VAL A 451 -21.15 -16.80 17.10
C VAL A 451 -20.98 -17.92 16.07
N GLY A 452 -21.09 -19.19 16.46
CA GLY A 452 -21.04 -20.32 15.53
C GLY A 452 -22.01 -20.21 14.34
N ASN A 453 -23.19 -19.62 14.56
CA ASN A 453 -24.17 -19.36 13.51
C ASN A 453 -23.66 -18.38 12.43
N ALA A 454 -22.89 -17.37 12.84
CA ALA A 454 -22.28 -16.41 11.92
C ALA A 454 -21.13 -17.04 11.12
N LEU A 455 -20.49 -18.08 11.65
CA LEU A 455 -19.42 -18.83 10.98
C LEU A 455 -19.98 -19.83 9.97
N THR A 456 -21.07 -20.52 10.30
CA THR A 456 -21.66 -21.58 9.45
C THR A 456 -22.88 -21.12 8.63
N GLY A 457 -23.31 -19.87 8.80
CA GLY A 457 -24.49 -19.31 8.10
C GLY A 457 -25.83 -19.87 8.59
N ILE A 458 -25.84 -20.60 9.71
CA ILE A 458 -27.04 -21.21 10.27
C ILE A 458 -27.80 -20.19 11.12
N ASP A 459 -28.88 -19.64 10.59
CA ASP A 459 -29.77 -18.74 11.34
C ASP A 459 -30.63 -19.52 12.36
N ALA A 460 -30.16 -19.62 13.61
CA ALA A 460 -30.96 -20.21 14.69
C ALA A 460 -32.09 -19.29 15.21
N THR A 461 -32.19 -18.04 14.73
CA THR A 461 -33.27 -17.10 15.07
C THR A 461 -34.48 -17.17 14.14
N LYS A 462 -34.38 -17.91 13.02
CA LYS A 462 -35.57 -18.43 12.31
C LYS A 462 -36.24 -19.55 13.13
N VAL A 463 -36.77 -19.19 14.29
CA VAL A 463 -37.88 -19.90 14.91
C VAL A 463 -39.07 -19.67 13.99
N ILE A 464 -39.22 -20.50 12.96
CA ILE A 464 -40.52 -20.61 12.31
C ILE A 464 -41.43 -21.16 13.40
N VAL A 465 -42.42 -20.35 13.78
CA VAL A 465 -43.56 -20.84 14.54
C VAL A 465 -44.23 -21.87 13.64
N LEU A 466 -43.84 -23.13 13.83
CA LEU A 466 -44.45 -24.23 13.12
C LEU A 466 -45.95 -24.18 13.41
N PRO A 467 -46.81 -24.24 12.38
CA PRO A 467 -48.25 -24.27 12.61
C PRO A 467 -48.60 -25.39 13.61
N ALA A 468 -49.69 -25.23 14.35
CA ALA A 468 -50.08 -26.15 15.43
C ALA A 468 -50.12 -27.62 14.98
N LYS A 469 -50.25 -27.87 13.67
CA LYS A 469 -50.04 -29.15 13.01
C LYS A 469 -49.08 -29.00 11.83
N VAL A 470 -48.21 -29.97 11.64
CA VAL A 470 -47.21 -30.04 10.56
C VAL A 470 -47.14 -31.44 9.97
N ASP A 471 -46.70 -31.49 8.72
CA ASP A 471 -46.26 -32.73 8.08
C ASP A 471 -44.75 -32.92 8.30
N VAL A 472 -44.32 -34.17 8.36
CA VAL A 472 -42.92 -34.59 8.50
C VAL A 472 -42.54 -35.40 7.27
N TYR A 473 -41.49 -34.99 6.59
CA TYR A 473 -40.89 -35.68 5.45
C TYR A 473 -39.47 -36.12 5.79
N SER A 474 -39.03 -37.23 5.20
CA SER A 474 -37.59 -37.55 5.10
C SER A 474 -36.85 -36.51 4.24
N ILE A 475 -35.52 -36.48 4.30
CA ILE A 475 -34.72 -35.60 3.43
C ILE A 475 -34.95 -35.87 1.93
N ASP A 476 -35.33 -37.11 1.58
CA ASP A 476 -35.66 -37.53 0.21
C ASP A 476 -37.10 -37.19 -0.21
N GLY A 477 -37.83 -36.40 0.58
CA GLY A 477 -39.18 -35.93 0.25
C GLY A 477 -40.31 -36.93 0.49
N LYS A 478 -40.03 -38.13 1.04
CA LYS A 478 -41.07 -39.09 1.44
C LYS A 478 -41.81 -38.61 2.69
N LEU A 479 -43.15 -38.56 2.63
CA LEU A 479 -44.01 -38.25 3.77
C LEU A 479 -43.91 -39.36 4.84
N LEU A 480 -43.55 -38.99 6.06
CA LEU A 480 -43.42 -39.89 7.21
C LEU A 480 -44.56 -39.73 8.21
N ARG A 481 -45.07 -38.50 8.41
CA ARG A 481 -46.18 -38.18 9.30
C ARG A 481 -46.99 -37.01 8.75
N GLN A 482 -48.31 -37.04 8.91
CA GLN A 482 -49.19 -35.99 8.40
C GLN A 482 -49.98 -35.32 9.54
N GLY A 483 -50.07 -34.00 9.52
CA GLY A 483 -50.92 -33.21 10.41
C GLY A 483 -50.68 -33.41 11.91
N VAL A 484 -49.45 -33.75 12.30
CA VAL A 484 -49.08 -34.01 13.71
C VAL A 484 -48.82 -32.70 14.44
N LYS A 485 -49.12 -32.66 15.75
CA LYS A 485 -48.78 -31.49 16.57
C LYS A 485 -47.30 -31.17 16.45
N SER A 486 -46.95 -29.93 16.14
CA SER A 486 -45.56 -29.50 15.93
C SER A 486 -44.63 -29.88 17.08
N SER A 487 -45.11 -29.77 18.33
CA SER A 487 -44.39 -30.19 19.55
C SER A 487 -44.09 -31.69 19.68
N ASN A 488 -44.73 -32.53 18.86
CA ASN A 488 -44.53 -33.97 18.85
C ASN A 488 -43.96 -34.48 17.51
N ALA A 489 -43.76 -33.60 16.53
CA ALA A 489 -43.41 -33.98 15.17
C ALA A 489 -42.08 -34.76 15.10
N ALA A 490 -41.08 -34.35 15.89
CA ALA A 490 -39.76 -34.98 15.96
C ALA A 490 -39.66 -36.18 16.93
N LYS A 491 -40.66 -36.42 17.80
CA LYS A 491 -40.54 -37.44 18.86
C LYS A 491 -40.48 -38.85 18.26
N ASN A 492 -39.56 -39.67 18.76
CA ASN A 492 -39.37 -41.07 18.36
C ASN A 492 -39.09 -41.24 16.86
N LEU A 493 -38.54 -40.22 16.19
CA LEU A 493 -37.88 -40.42 14.92
C LEU A 493 -36.43 -40.87 15.19
N PRO A 494 -35.85 -41.75 14.35
CA PRO A 494 -34.42 -42.02 14.37
C PRO A 494 -33.60 -40.72 14.26
N ALA A 495 -32.36 -40.73 14.74
CA ALA A 495 -31.45 -39.61 14.57
C ALA A 495 -31.21 -39.34 13.07
N GLY A 496 -31.28 -38.07 12.66
CA GLY A 496 -31.16 -37.69 11.25
C GLY A 496 -31.80 -36.34 10.92
N VAL A 497 -31.68 -35.91 9.65
CA VAL A 497 -32.25 -34.65 9.16
C VAL A 497 -33.61 -34.89 8.49
N TYR A 498 -34.63 -34.17 8.92
CA TYR A 498 -36.01 -34.26 8.42
C TYR A 498 -36.51 -32.91 7.94
N VAL A 499 -37.56 -32.90 7.10
CA VAL A 499 -38.30 -31.68 6.77
C VAL A 499 -39.60 -31.66 7.58
N ILE A 500 -39.69 -30.80 8.59
CA ILE A 500 -40.85 -30.66 9.47
C ILE A 500 -41.46 -29.28 9.27
N GLY A 501 -42.73 -29.23 8.83
CA GLY A 501 -43.43 -27.97 8.57
C GLY A 501 -42.70 -27.02 7.61
N GLY A 502 -42.01 -27.58 6.61
CA GLY A 502 -41.25 -26.83 5.60
C GLY A 502 -39.82 -26.49 5.99
N GLN A 503 -39.33 -26.89 7.16
CA GLN A 503 -37.95 -26.64 7.61
C GLN A 503 -37.12 -27.90 7.78
N LYS A 504 -35.82 -27.82 7.47
CA LYS A 504 -34.85 -28.85 7.85
C LYS A 504 -34.62 -28.83 9.36
N VAL A 505 -34.87 -29.96 10.02
CA VAL A 505 -34.73 -30.15 11.46
C VAL A 505 -33.84 -31.36 11.71
N LEU A 506 -32.79 -31.19 12.52
CA LEU A 506 -31.95 -32.28 13.01
C LEU A 506 -32.62 -32.92 14.24
N VAL A 507 -32.96 -34.20 14.13
CA VAL A 507 -33.40 -35.03 15.28
C VAL A 507 -32.16 -35.74 15.82
N LYS A 508 -31.91 -35.58 17.12
CA LYS A 508 -30.78 -36.17 17.84
C LYS A 508 -31.18 -37.45 18.56
#